data_AF-A0A2V7MLS8-F1
#
_entry.id   AF-A0A2V7MLS8-F1
#
_cell.length_a   1.000
_cell.length_b   1.000
_cell.length_c   1.000
_cell.angle_alpha   90.00
_cell.angle_beta   90.00
_cell.angle_gamma   90.00
#
_symmetry.space_group_name_H-M   'P 1'
#
loop_
_entity.id
_entity.type
_entity.pdbx_description
1 polymer ?
#
loop_
_entity_poly.entity_id
_entity_poly.type
_entity_poly.pdbx_seq_one_letter_code
_entity_poly.pdbx_strand_id
1 'polypeptide(L)'
;MWIVIIVLLGIALMIPITAILLDSPLGRSMARRLEGPSDGAPGSVRELERRVEALETDIADLTRSVTGMREEVQFVQRLLEDPKKKRT
;
A
#
# COMPACT_ATOMS: atom_id res chain seq x y z
N MET A 1 24.81 15.05 42.30
CA MET A 1 24.47 16.40 41.83
C MET A 1 25.00 16.69 40.43
N TRP A 2 26.29 16.44 40.14
CA TRP A 2 26.90 16.67 38.81
C TRP A 2 26.25 15.91 37.65
N ILE A 3 25.89 14.64 37.86
CA ILE A 3 25.22 13.83 36.83
C ILE A 3 23.88 14.47 36.40
N VAL A 4 23.13 15.02 37.36
CA VAL A 4 21.85 15.70 37.08
C VAL A 4 22.09 16.96 36.25
N ILE A 5 23.15 17.71 36.54
CA ILE A 5 23.54 18.90 35.78
C ILE A 5 23.95 18.51 34.36
N ILE A 6 24.72 17.44 34.19
CA ILE A 6 25.17 16.96 32.88
C ILE A 6 23.97 16.48 32.04
N VAL A 7 23.03 15.76 32.65
CA VAL A 7 21.80 15.31 31.98
C VAL A 7 20.93 16.51 31.59
N LEU A 8 20.73 17.48 32.49
CA LEU A 8 19.99 18.71 32.20
C LEU A 8 20.65 19.52 31.08
N LEU A 9 21.98 19.65 31.10
CA LEU A 9 22.72 20.36 30.07
C LEU A 9 22.64 19.62 28.73
N GLY A 10 22.74 18.29 28.73
CA GLY A 10 22.57 17.46 27.54
C GLY A 10 21.18 17.63 26.91
N ILE A 11 20.11 17.57 27.72
CA ILE A 11 18.73 17.78 27.25
C ILE A 11 18.53 19.22 26.78
N ALA A 12 19.06 20.21 27.52
CA ALA A 12 18.96 21.62 27.14
C ALA A 12 19.66 21.91 25.80
N LEU A 13 20.78 21.23 25.50
CA LEU A 13 21.47 21.34 24.21
C LEU A 13 20.75 20.65 23.05
N MET A 14 19.89 19.66 23.30
CA MET A 14 19.11 19.03 22.25
C MET A 14 18.07 19.98 21.64
N ILE A 15 17.46 20.85 22.45
CA ILE A 15 16.42 21.80 22.02
C ILE A 15 16.90 22.73 20.88
N PRO A 16 18.03 23.45 20.96
CA PRO A 16 18.48 24.32 19.87
C PRO A 16 18.88 23.55 18.62
N ILE A 17 19.42 22.33 18.74
CA ILE A 17 19.77 21.48 17.60
C ILE A 17 18.49 21.12 16.83
N THR A 18 17.44 20.70 17.54
CA THR A 18 16.15 20.39 16.91
C THR A 18 15.51 21.62 16.28
N ALA A 19 15.59 22.80 16.91
CA ALA A 19 15.07 24.05 16.35
C ALA A 19 15.76 24.45 15.04
N ILE A 20 17.10 24.38 14.98
CA ILE A 20 17.86 24.68 13.76
C ILE A 20 17.59 23.67 12.65
N LEU A 21 17.40 22.39 13.01
CA LEU A 21 17.04 21.34 12.03
C LEU A 21 15.64 21.52 11.47
N LEU A 22 14.69 22.01 12.28
CA LEU A 22 13.29 22.19 11.89
C LEU A 22 13.10 23.31 10.85
N ASP A 23 13.96 24.33 10.88
CA ASP A 23 14.00 25.43 9.90
C ASP A 23 14.81 25.11 8.64
N SER A 24 15.47 23.93 8.56
CA SER A 24 16.28 23.53 7.41
C SER A 24 15.58 22.48 6.54
N PRO A 25 15.68 22.54 5.19
CA PRO A 25 15.04 21.58 4.27
C PRO A 25 15.42 20.12 4.49
N LEU A 26 16.53 19.86 5.20
CA LEU A 26 16.97 18.51 5.60
C LEU A 26 16.07 17.92 6.71
N GLY A 27 15.63 18.71 7.69
CA GLY A 27 14.70 18.23 8.73
C GLY A 27 13.32 17.89 8.17
N ARG A 28 12.82 18.67 7.21
CA ARG A 28 11.50 18.44 6.59
C ARG A 28 11.47 17.26 5.62
N SER A 29 12.58 16.95 4.95
CA SER A 29 12.70 15.80 4.04
C SER A 29 12.96 14.49 4.78
N MET A 30 13.68 14.54 5.90
CA MET A 30 13.79 13.41 6.83
C MET A 30 12.47 13.17 7.56
N ALA A 31 11.78 14.21 8.05
CA ALA A 31 10.43 14.08 8.60
C ALA A 31 9.46 13.44 7.59
N ARG A 32 9.44 13.87 6.33
CA ARG A 32 8.57 13.27 5.31
C ARG A 32 8.92 11.82 4.92
N ARG A 33 10.15 11.37 5.18
CA ARG A 33 10.59 9.98 4.95
C ARG A 33 10.58 9.11 6.20
N LEU A 34 10.65 9.70 7.38
CA LEU A 34 10.55 8.99 8.66
C LEU A 34 9.09 8.91 9.13
N GLU A 35 8.27 9.92 8.83
CA GLU A 35 6.78 9.89 8.93
C GLU A 35 6.13 9.02 7.83
N GLY A 36 6.92 8.31 7.03
CA GLY A 36 6.44 7.21 6.20
C GLY A 36 7.25 5.95 6.49
N PRO A 37 6.67 4.83 6.96
CA PRO A 37 5.43 4.62 7.70
C PRO A 37 5.75 3.95 9.06
N SER A 38 6.43 4.64 9.97
CA SER A 38 6.69 4.13 11.32
C SER A 38 6.38 5.21 12.36
N ASP A 39 5.13 5.24 12.80
CA ASP A 39 4.78 5.22 14.23
C ASP A 39 3.26 5.43 14.44
N GLY A 40 2.54 4.32 14.66
CA GLY A 40 1.52 4.32 15.71
C GLY A 40 0.08 4.73 15.38
N ALA A 41 -0.43 4.54 14.16
CA ALA A 41 -1.88 4.51 13.94
C ALA A 41 -2.35 3.05 13.75
N PRO A 42 -3.02 2.40 14.74
CA PRO A 42 -3.61 1.06 14.57
C PRO A 42 -4.68 0.97 13.45
N GLY A 43 -5.03 2.10 12.82
CA GLY A 43 -5.88 2.17 11.65
C GLY A 43 -5.20 1.88 10.31
N SER A 44 -3.88 2.11 10.16
CA SER A 44 -3.24 2.01 8.82
C SER A 44 -2.99 0.57 8.38
N VAL A 45 -2.54 -0.31 9.30
CA VAL A 45 -2.35 -1.75 9.01
C VAL A 45 -3.69 -2.44 8.83
N ARG A 46 -4.69 -2.13 9.65
CA ARG A 46 -6.04 -2.71 9.54
C ARG A 46 -6.77 -2.23 8.28
N GLU A 47 -6.55 -0.99 7.86
CA GLU A 47 -7.05 -0.48 6.58
C GLU A 47 -6.33 -1.14 5.40
N LEU A 48 -5.03 -1.39 5.50
CA LEU A 48 -4.27 -2.12 4.50
C LEU A 48 -4.77 -3.57 4.37
N GLU A 49 -5.01 -4.25 5.50
CA GLU A 49 -5.58 -5.60 5.55
C GLU A 49 -6.96 -5.67 4.89
N ARG A 50 -7.86 -4.72 5.20
CA ARG A 50 -9.17 -4.61 4.54
C ARG A 50 -9.06 -4.37 3.04
N ARG A 51 -8.11 -3.55 2.61
CA ARG A 51 -7.86 -3.30 1.18
C ARG A 51 -7.32 -4.54 0.49
N VAL A 52 -6.45 -5.30 1.14
CA VAL A 52 -5.93 -6.57 0.62
C VAL A 52 -7.06 -7.58 0.48
N GLU A 53 -7.90 -7.75 1.51
CA GLU A 53 -9.05 -8.67 1.47
C GLU A 53 -10.05 -8.29 0.35
N ALA A 54 -10.31 -7.00 0.18
CA ALA A 54 -11.15 -6.51 -0.93
C ALA A 54 -10.51 -6.81 -2.30
N LEU A 55 -9.20 -6.55 -2.45
CA LEU A 55 -8.48 -6.86 -3.70
C LEU A 55 -8.44 -8.36 -4.01
N GLU A 56 -8.28 -9.21 -2.99
CA GLU A 56 -8.30 -10.66 -3.16
C GLU A 56 -9.68 -11.15 -3.64
N THR A 57 -10.74 -10.58 -3.08
CA THR A 57 -12.13 -10.86 -3.51
C THR A 57 -12.35 -10.41 -4.95
N ASP A 58 -11.95 -9.19 -5.29
CA ASP A 58 -12.08 -8.65 -6.66
C ASP A 58 -11.30 -9.50 -7.67
N ILE A 59 -10.12 -10.00 -7.29
CA ILE A 59 -9.32 -10.90 -8.14
C ILE A 59 -10.03 -12.25 -8.34
N ALA A 60 -10.63 -12.81 -7.29
CA ALA A 60 -11.39 -14.06 -7.40
C ALA A 60 -12.60 -13.90 -8.32
N ASP A 61 -13.34 -12.80 -8.18
CA ASP A 61 -14.49 -12.48 -9.02
C ASP A 61 -14.10 -12.23 -10.46
N LEU A 62 -13.02 -11.45 -10.69
CA LEU A 62 -12.52 -11.18 -12.03
C LEU A 62 -12.03 -12.47 -12.72
N THR A 63 -11.35 -13.34 -11.98
CA THR A 63 -10.91 -14.65 -12.49
C THR A 63 -12.11 -15.49 -12.93
N ARG A 64 -13.18 -15.51 -12.12
CA ARG A 64 -14.42 -16.22 -12.47
C ARG A 64 -15.09 -15.63 -13.71
N SER A 65 -15.15 -14.29 -13.81
CA SER A 65 -15.71 -13.60 -14.98
C SER A 65 -14.92 -13.89 -16.25
N VAL A 66 -13.58 -13.90 -16.18
CA VAL A 66 -12.72 -14.21 -17.33
C VAL A 66 -12.91 -15.66 -17.77
N THR A 67 -13.00 -16.60 -16.83
CA THR A 67 -13.30 -18.01 -17.15
C THR A 67 -14.66 -18.15 -17.82
N GLY A 68 -15.71 -17.53 -17.28
CA GLY A 68 -17.05 -17.57 -17.88
C GLY A 68 -17.09 -16.96 -19.28
N MET A 69 -16.42 -15.82 -19.48
CA MET A 69 -16.31 -15.19 -20.80
C MET A 69 -15.53 -16.07 -21.78
N ARG A 70 -14.50 -16.79 -21.32
CA ARG A 70 -13.76 -17.75 -22.16
C ARG A 70 -14.63 -18.91 -22.60
N GLU A 71 -15.50 -19.42 -21.73
CA GLU A 71 -16.46 -20.47 -22.06
C GLU A 71 -17.49 -20.00 -23.11
N GLU A 72 -18.01 -18.77 -22.97
CA GLU A 72 -18.93 -18.19 -23.95
C GLU A 72 -18.26 -18.01 -25.32
N VAL A 73 -17.02 -17.53 -25.35
CA VAL A 73 -16.24 -17.42 -26.59
C VAL A 73 -16.03 -18.79 -27.24
N GLN A 74 -15.70 -19.82 -26.46
CA GLN A 74 -15.54 -21.18 -26.97
C GLN A 74 -16.87 -21.77 -27.47
N PHE A 75 -17.98 -21.48 -26.80
CA PHE A 75 -19.31 -21.89 -27.23
C PHE A 75 -19.70 -21.23 -28.56
N VAL A 76 -19.48 -19.93 -28.71
CA VAL A 76 -19.72 -19.20 -29.96
C VAL A 76 -18.82 -19.72 -31.08
N GLN A 77 -17.54 -19.98 -30.80
CA GLN A 77 -16.65 -20.59 -31.79
C GLN A 77 -17.17 -21.95 -32.26
N ARG A 78 -17.60 -22.81 -31.34
CA ARG A 78 -18.16 -24.12 -31.69
C ARG A 78 -19.45 -24.03 -32.49
N LEU A 79 -20.33 -23.09 -32.14
CA LEU A 79 -21.55 -22.78 -32.92
C LEU A 79 -21.26 -22.20 -34.30
N LEU A 80 -20.10 -21.59 -34.53
CA LEU A 80 -19.68 -21.09 -35.85
C LEU A 80 -18.93 -22.14 -36.68
N GLU A 81 -18.29 -23.11 -36.03
CA GLU A 81 -17.64 -24.25 -36.67
C GLU A 81 -18.66 -25.29 -37.20
N ASP A 82 -19.69 -25.63 -36.43
CA ASP A 82 -20.74 -26.59 -36.82
C ASP A 82 -21.53 -26.22 -38.12
N PRO A 83 -21.93 -24.97 -38.39
CA PRO A 83 -22.65 -24.60 -39.61
C PRO A 83 -21.76 -24.63 -40.85
N LYS A 84 -20.43 -24.47 -40.70
CA LYS A 84 -19.49 -24.58 -41.82
C LYS A 84 -19.28 -26.02 -42.27
N LYS A 85 -19.43 -27.01 -41.38
CA LYS A 85 -19.27 -28.43 -41.71
C LYS A 85 -20.50 -29.06 -42.41
N LYS A 86 -21.65 -28.38 -42.41
CA LYS A 86 -22.90 -28.83 -43.07
C LYS A 86 -23.08 -28.33 -44.52
N ARG A 87 -22.13 -27.58 -45.10
CA ARG A 87 -22.13 -27.22 -46.54
C ARG A 87 -21.01 -27.93 -47.33
N THR A 88 -20.96 -29.25 -47.18
CA THR A 88 -20.33 -30.16 -48.16
C THR A 88 -21.37 -31.19 -48.57
#